data_AF-A0A061QVC3-F1
#
_entry.id   AF-A0A061QVC3-F1
#
_cell.length_a   1.000
_cell.length_b   1.000
_cell.length_c   1.000
_cell.angle_alpha   90.00
_cell.angle_beta   90.00
_cell.angle_gamma   90.00
#
_symmetry.space_group_name_H-M   'P 1'
#
loop_
_entity.id
_entity.type
_entity.pdbx_description
1 polymer ?
#
loop_
_entity_poly.entity_id
_entity_poly.type
_entity_poly.pdbx_seq_one_letter_code
_entity_poly.pdbx_strand_id
1 'polypeptide(L)'
;MTDVAAEGAGGKIVLATCYDERFPPENATDGKSNTFWVTTGLYPQEIIVEFDRVTNVTRVTTTSVNVQKIIVEKSESKRPEKFEKAFEAELPNNGLKPQTDTQQVTFRAKFLRVIIASGYEHFAALSKVAAISGDGAAASEPVLDESRDSEESNEPEDSF
;
A
#
# COMPACT_ATOMS: atom_id res chain seq x y z
N MET A 1 10.99 -8.72 6.78
CA MET A 1 9.85 -8.78 5.84
C MET A 1 8.66 -8.17 6.55
N THR A 2 8.28 -6.96 6.15
CA THR A 2 7.23 -6.18 6.79
C THR A 2 6.11 -5.97 5.78
N ASP A 3 4.85 -6.01 6.22
CA ASP A 3 3.72 -5.62 5.38
C ASP A 3 3.63 -4.10 5.36
N VAL A 4 4.08 -3.47 4.27
CA VAL A 4 4.11 -2.01 4.13
C VAL A 4 2.77 -1.41 3.69
N ALA A 5 1.82 -2.26 3.29
CA ALA A 5 0.45 -1.83 3.02
C ALA A 5 -0.38 -1.70 4.31
N ALA A 6 0.02 -2.38 5.39
CA ALA A 6 -0.69 -2.37 6.65
C ALA A 6 -0.70 -0.97 7.29
N GLU A 7 -1.84 -0.59 7.87
CA GLU A 7 -2.01 0.69 8.57
C GLU A 7 -0.94 0.87 9.67
N GLY A 8 -0.70 -0.18 10.46
CA GLY A 8 0.31 -0.16 11.52
C GLY A 8 1.76 0.00 11.04
N ALA A 9 2.03 -0.19 9.74
CA ALA A 9 3.33 0.04 9.12
C ALA A 9 3.41 1.39 8.37
N GLY A 10 2.37 2.23 8.48
CA GLY A 10 2.28 3.51 7.80
C GLY A 10 1.58 3.48 6.44
N GLY A 11 1.02 2.32 6.05
CA GLY A 11 0.18 2.20 4.85
C GLY A 11 -1.10 3.01 4.96
N LYS A 12 -1.50 3.71 3.91
CA LYS A 12 -2.69 4.59 3.90
C LYS A 12 -3.51 4.40 2.65
N ILE A 13 -4.83 4.32 2.78
CA ILE A 13 -5.73 4.45 1.64
C ILE A 13 -5.81 5.93 1.25
N VAL A 14 -5.42 6.26 0.02
CA VAL A 14 -5.44 7.65 -0.49
C VAL A 14 -6.53 7.87 -1.54
N LEU A 15 -7.11 6.80 -2.07
CA LEU A 15 -8.22 6.84 -3.00
C LEU A 15 -9.02 5.55 -2.91
N ALA A 16 -10.33 5.67 -3.03
CA ALA A 16 -11.23 4.57 -3.32
C ALA A 16 -12.32 5.06 -4.28
N THR A 17 -12.72 4.25 -5.26
CA THR A 17 -13.78 4.63 -6.20
C THR A 17 -15.18 4.51 -5.61
N CYS A 18 -15.34 3.77 -4.50
CA CYS A 18 -16.58 3.69 -3.75
C CYS A 18 -16.33 3.60 -2.25
N TYR A 19 -17.36 3.97 -1.48
CA TYR A 19 -17.29 4.09 -0.03
C TYR A 19 -18.65 3.73 0.60
N ASP A 20 -18.64 2.81 1.58
CA ASP A 20 -19.74 2.55 2.51
C ASP A 20 -19.17 2.73 3.93
N GLU A 21 -19.79 3.56 4.75
CA GLU A 21 -19.32 3.87 6.11
C GLU A 21 -19.20 2.63 7.00
N ARG A 22 -19.98 1.59 6.73
CA ARG A 22 -19.94 0.32 7.49
C ARG A 22 -18.81 -0.59 7.04
N PHE A 23 -18.35 -0.43 5.80
CA PHE A 23 -17.35 -1.27 5.15
C PHE A 23 -16.33 -0.40 4.40
N PRO A 24 -15.63 0.52 5.10
CA PRO A 24 -14.80 1.51 4.44
C PRO A 24 -13.52 0.89 3.84
N PRO A 25 -12.88 1.55 2.86
CA PRO A 25 -11.68 1.07 2.18
C PRO A 25 -10.52 0.68 3.11
N GLU A 26 -10.38 1.36 4.24
CA GLU A 26 -9.33 1.15 5.24
C GLU A 26 -9.37 -0.25 5.84
N ASN A 27 -10.54 -0.89 5.84
CA ASN A 27 -10.69 -2.28 6.27
C ASN A 27 -9.85 -3.26 5.42
N ALA A 28 -9.47 -2.90 4.19
CA ALA A 28 -8.62 -3.76 3.37
C ALA A 28 -7.17 -3.82 3.89
N THR A 29 -6.75 -2.89 4.75
CA THR A 29 -5.36 -2.75 5.24
C THR A 29 -5.25 -2.72 6.77
N ASP A 30 -6.35 -2.91 7.51
CA ASP A 30 -6.41 -2.83 8.98
C ASP A 30 -5.86 -4.10 9.68
N GLY A 31 -5.59 -5.16 8.92
CA GLY A 31 -5.04 -6.43 9.41
C GLY A 31 -6.04 -7.34 10.14
N LYS A 32 -7.32 -6.97 10.23
CA LYS A 32 -8.36 -7.78 10.88
C LYS A 32 -8.96 -8.75 9.88
N SER A 33 -9.33 -9.94 10.36
CA SER A 33 -9.89 -11.01 9.52
C SER A 33 -11.41 -10.90 9.32
N ASN A 34 -12.08 -10.03 10.08
CA ASN A 34 -13.54 -9.90 10.12
C ASN A 34 -14.05 -8.57 9.56
N THR A 35 -13.16 -7.72 9.05
CA THR A 35 -13.49 -6.47 8.36
C THR A 35 -13.20 -6.62 6.87
N PHE A 36 -13.88 -5.81 6.06
CA PHE A 36 -13.67 -5.76 4.62
C PHE A 36 -14.14 -4.43 4.04
N TRP A 37 -13.54 -4.05 2.92
CA TRP A 37 -14.10 -3.07 2.00
C TRP A 37 -15.06 -3.78 1.04
N VAL A 38 -16.19 -3.16 0.74
CA VAL A 38 -17.16 -3.69 -0.22
C VAL A 38 -17.34 -2.74 -1.39
N THR A 39 -17.44 -3.30 -2.60
CA THR A 39 -17.82 -2.51 -3.77
C THR A 39 -19.30 -2.12 -3.69
N THR A 40 -19.66 -0.97 -4.24
CA THR A 40 -21.08 -0.52 -4.33
C THR A 40 -21.72 -0.84 -5.69
N GLY A 41 -21.23 -1.88 -6.37
CA GLY A 41 -21.70 -2.28 -7.70
C GLY A 41 -20.90 -1.62 -8.83
N LEU A 42 -21.11 -2.11 -10.06
CA LEU A 42 -20.47 -1.64 -11.32
C LEU A 42 -18.94 -1.67 -11.28
N TYR A 43 -18.34 -2.57 -12.06
CA TYR A 43 -16.89 -2.67 -12.21
C TYR A 43 -16.37 -1.74 -13.33
N PRO A 44 -15.11 -1.25 -13.27
CA PRO A 44 -14.10 -1.55 -12.26
C PRO A 44 -14.25 -0.73 -10.98
N GLN A 45 -13.77 -1.27 -9.86
CA GLN A 45 -13.64 -0.58 -8.58
C GLN A 45 -12.22 -0.72 -8.08
N GLU A 46 -11.68 0.32 -7.45
CA GLU A 46 -10.27 0.35 -7.07
C GLU A 46 -10.02 1.08 -5.76
N ILE A 47 -8.89 0.73 -5.14
CA ILE A 47 -8.27 1.46 -4.05
C ILE A 47 -6.82 1.73 -4.38
N ILE A 48 -6.30 2.84 -3.86
CA ILE A 48 -4.88 3.17 -3.90
C ILE A 48 -4.34 3.18 -2.47
N VAL A 49 -3.34 2.34 -2.23
CA VAL A 49 -2.57 2.28 -0.99
C VAL A 49 -1.26 3.03 -1.19
N GLU A 50 -1.02 4.07 -0.39
CA GLU A 50 0.28 4.74 -0.25
C GLU A 50 1.09 4.05 0.85
N PHE A 51 2.36 3.80 0.56
CA PHE A 51 3.37 3.41 1.55
C PHE A 51 4.10 4.64 2.06
N ASP A 52 4.63 4.55 3.27
CA ASP A 52 5.44 5.61 3.90
C ASP A 52 6.62 6.06 3.01
N ARG A 53 7.24 5.12 2.29
CA ARG A 53 8.33 5.39 1.34
C ARG A 53 8.32 4.42 0.16
N VAL A 54 9.07 4.77 -0.89
CA VAL A 54 9.35 3.86 -2.00
C VAL A 54 10.06 2.61 -1.46
N THR A 55 9.41 1.46 -1.59
CA THR A 55 9.83 0.19 -0.99
C THR A 55 9.99 -0.89 -2.04
N ASN A 56 10.99 -1.77 -1.88
CA ASN A 56 11.11 -2.98 -2.69
C ASN A 56 10.08 -4.01 -2.23
N VAL A 57 9.09 -4.31 -3.06
CA VAL A 57 8.03 -5.28 -2.79
C VAL A 57 8.41 -6.63 -3.40
N THR A 58 8.38 -7.68 -2.58
CA THR A 58 8.71 -9.05 -2.99
C THR A 58 7.50 -9.97 -3.08
N ARG A 59 6.39 -9.58 -2.44
CA ARG A 59 5.16 -10.36 -2.43
C ARG A 59 3.96 -9.46 -2.25
N VAL A 60 2.91 -9.69 -3.03
CA VAL A 60 1.61 -9.08 -2.83
C VAL A 60 0.60 -10.19 -2.54
N THR A 61 -0.19 -10.01 -1.50
CA THR A 61 -1.28 -10.92 -1.13
C THR A 61 -2.58 -10.13 -1.09
N THR A 62 -3.61 -10.62 -1.78
CA THR A 62 -4.97 -10.10 -1.69
C THR A 62 -5.91 -11.19 -1.20
N THR A 63 -6.84 -10.83 -0.32
CA THR A 63 -7.95 -11.71 0.09
C THR A 63 -9.25 -11.02 -0.24
N SER A 64 -10.11 -11.70 -0.99
CA SER A 64 -11.34 -11.14 -1.54
C SER A 64 -12.48 -12.16 -1.55
N VAL A 65 -13.70 -11.70 -1.85
CA VAL A 65 -14.90 -12.52 -2.06
C VAL A 65 -15.64 -11.99 -3.29
N ASN A 66 -16.18 -12.91 -4.11
CA ASN A 66 -16.88 -12.62 -5.36
C ASN A 66 -16.06 -11.83 -6.40
N VAL A 67 -14.73 -11.77 -6.27
CA VAL A 67 -13.86 -11.18 -7.30
C VAL A 67 -13.56 -12.23 -8.35
N GLN A 68 -13.67 -11.86 -9.62
CA GLN A 68 -13.30 -12.72 -10.75
C GLN A 68 -11.92 -12.31 -11.28
N LYS A 69 -11.67 -11.01 -11.44
CA LYS A 69 -10.43 -10.50 -12.01
C LYS A 69 -9.91 -9.32 -11.19
N ILE A 70 -8.65 -9.43 -10.77
CA ILE A 70 -7.94 -8.38 -10.04
C ILE A 70 -6.70 -7.94 -10.84
N ILE A 71 -6.47 -6.64 -10.90
CA ILE A 71 -5.30 -6.04 -11.53
C ILE A 71 -4.59 -5.23 -10.44
N VAL A 72 -3.28 -5.43 -10.32
CA VAL A 72 -2.46 -4.63 -9.41
C VAL A 72 -1.51 -3.80 -10.24
N GLU A 73 -1.55 -2.49 -10.03
CA GLU A 73 -0.63 -1.52 -10.62
C GLU A 73 0.25 -0.91 -9.52
N LYS A 74 1.44 -0.44 -9.91
CA LYS A 74 2.42 0.18 -9.02
C LYS A 74 2.80 1.57 -9.52
N SER A 75 3.23 2.43 -8.61
CA SER A 75 3.88 3.70 -8.94
C SER A 75 4.96 4.04 -7.92
N GLU A 76 6.09 4.59 -8.40
CA GLU A 76 7.19 5.13 -7.60
C GLU A 76 7.16 6.66 -7.52
N SER A 77 6.16 7.28 -8.13
CA SER A 77 6.03 8.74 -8.20
C SER A 77 5.82 9.34 -6.80
N LYS A 78 6.03 10.66 -6.67
CA LYS A 78 5.74 11.37 -5.41
C LYS A 78 4.23 11.52 -5.15
N ARG A 79 3.42 11.42 -6.19
CA ARG A 79 1.95 11.49 -6.21
C ARG A 79 1.38 10.18 -6.78
N PRO A 80 0.09 9.86 -6.54
CA PRO A 80 -0.56 8.67 -7.09
C PRO A 80 -0.84 8.84 -8.59
N GLU A 81 0.22 8.83 -9.40
CA GLU A 81 0.19 9.00 -10.86
C GLU A 81 1.16 8.02 -11.52
N LYS A 82 1.09 7.88 -12.86
CA LYS A 82 2.00 7.03 -13.66
C LYS A 82 2.01 5.57 -13.19
N PHE A 83 0.82 5.01 -12.99
CA PHE A 83 0.69 3.61 -12.63
C PHE A 83 1.11 2.70 -13.79
N GLU A 84 1.86 1.67 -13.46
CA GLU A 84 2.26 0.59 -14.37
C GLU A 84 1.69 -0.73 -13.85
N LYS A 85 1.13 -1.54 -14.73
CA LYS A 85 0.62 -2.86 -14.37
C LYS A 85 1.74 -3.73 -13.81
N ALA A 86 1.60 -4.16 -12.56
CA ALA A 86 2.50 -5.11 -11.92
C ALA A 86 2.11 -6.55 -12.27
N PHE A 87 0.83 -6.89 -12.07
CA PHE A 87 0.28 -8.19 -12.47
C PHE A 87 -1.24 -8.13 -12.62
N GLU A 88 -1.80 -9.23 -13.12
CA GLU A 88 -3.23 -9.48 -13.17
C GLU A 88 -3.46 -10.95 -12.83
N ALA A 89 -4.53 -11.22 -12.08
CA ALA A 89 -4.92 -12.56 -11.69
C ALA A 89 -6.43 -12.77 -11.89
N GLU A 90 -6.79 -13.96 -12.34
CA GLU A 90 -8.16 -14.46 -12.32
C GLU A 90 -8.34 -15.36 -11.11
N LEU A 91 -9.39 -15.12 -10.33
CA LEU A 91 -9.67 -15.83 -9.09
C LEU A 91 -10.80 -16.82 -9.32
N PRO A 92 -10.74 -18.04 -8.74
CA PRO A 92 -11.76 -19.06 -8.95
C PRO A 92 -13.07 -18.71 -8.25
N ASN A 93 -14.22 -19.04 -8.85
CA ASN A 93 -15.52 -18.87 -8.20
C ASN A 93 -15.66 -19.86 -7.03
N ASN A 94 -15.50 -19.36 -5.81
CA ASN A 94 -15.68 -20.12 -4.58
C ASN A 94 -16.99 -19.76 -3.85
N GLY A 95 -17.92 -19.09 -4.55
CA GLY A 95 -19.09 -18.47 -3.94
C GLY A 95 -18.69 -17.43 -2.90
N LEU A 96 -19.33 -17.45 -1.73
CA LEU A 96 -19.08 -16.50 -0.64
C LEU A 96 -17.84 -16.84 0.22
N LYS A 97 -17.01 -17.80 -0.20
CA LYS A 97 -15.78 -18.15 0.53
C LYS A 97 -14.63 -17.23 0.14
N PRO A 98 -13.72 -16.91 1.09
CA PRO A 98 -12.53 -16.11 0.78
C PRO A 98 -11.66 -16.73 -0.33
N GLN A 99 -11.26 -15.88 -1.27
CA GLN A 99 -10.31 -16.14 -2.35
C GLN A 99 -9.02 -15.43 -1.97
N THR A 100 -7.96 -16.18 -1.66
CA THR A 100 -6.63 -15.60 -1.39
C THR A 100 -5.72 -15.82 -2.59
N ASP A 101 -5.21 -14.72 -3.13
CA ASP A 101 -4.19 -14.73 -4.17
C ASP A 101 -2.88 -14.19 -3.59
N THR A 102 -1.78 -14.87 -3.88
CA THR A 102 -0.45 -14.48 -3.41
C THR A 102 0.52 -14.59 -4.56
N GLN A 103 1.02 -13.44 -4.99
CA GLN A 103 1.95 -13.30 -6.11
C GLN A 103 3.33 -12.95 -5.58
N GLN A 104 4.33 -13.74 -5.97
CA GLN A 104 5.73 -13.36 -5.80
C GLN A 104 6.07 -12.36 -6.91
N VAL A 105 6.59 -11.20 -6.53
CA VAL A 105 6.84 -10.09 -7.44
C VAL A 105 8.19 -9.47 -7.10
N THR A 106 8.77 -8.70 -8.01
CA THR A 106 9.98 -7.92 -7.71
C THR A 106 9.84 -6.55 -8.36
N PHE A 107 9.44 -5.55 -7.59
CA PHE A 107 9.36 -4.17 -8.06
C PHE A 107 9.50 -3.18 -6.91
N ARG A 108 9.72 -1.91 -7.25
CA ARG A 108 9.64 -0.81 -6.29
C ARG A 108 8.30 -0.10 -6.42
N ALA A 109 7.74 0.32 -5.31
CA ALA A 109 6.50 1.08 -5.28
C ALA A 109 6.46 2.01 -4.07
N LYS A 110 5.88 3.18 -4.26
CA LYS A 110 5.32 4.02 -3.20
C LYS A 110 3.80 3.89 -3.15
N PHE A 111 3.16 3.69 -4.29
CA PHE A 111 1.72 3.49 -4.39
C PHE A 111 1.43 2.13 -5.03
N LEU A 112 0.47 1.40 -4.45
CA LEU A 112 -0.18 0.26 -5.09
C LEU A 112 -1.63 0.61 -5.40
N ARG A 113 -2.05 0.35 -6.62
CA ARG A 113 -3.45 0.47 -7.03
C ARG A 113 -3.99 -0.94 -7.25
N VAL A 114 -4.99 -1.29 -6.46
CA VAL A 114 -5.67 -2.59 -6.56
C VAL A 114 -7.01 -2.36 -7.23
N ILE A 115 -7.20 -2.97 -8.40
CA ILE A 115 -8.36 -2.79 -9.26
C ILE A 115 -9.11 -4.12 -9.32
N ILE A 116 -10.34 -4.13 -8.81
CA ILE A 116 -11.32 -5.18 -9.04
C ILE A 116 -11.95 -4.92 -10.41
N ALA A 117 -11.42 -5.58 -11.44
CA ALA A 117 -11.82 -5.36 -12.83
C ALA A 117 -13.15 -6.05 -13.17
N SER A 118 -13.43 -7.19 -12.54
CA SER A 118 -14.74 -7.86 -12.61
C SER A 118 -14.97 -8.75 -11.38
N GLY A 119 -16.25 -9.04 -11.11
CA GLY A 119 -16.69 -9.96 -10.07
C GLY A 119 -17.71 -10.97 -10.59
N TYR A 120 -17.92 -12.03 -9.82
CA TYR A 120 -18.92 -13.07 -10.12
C TYR A 120 -20.35 -12.63 -9.85
N GLU A 121 -20.51 -11.59 -9.02
CA GLU A 121 -21.78 -10.99 -8.64
C GLU A 121 -21.70 -9.47 -8.78
N HIS A 122 -22.82 -8.78 -8.53
CA HIS A 122 -22.86 -7.31 -8.57
C HIS A 122 -21.92 -6.66 -7.56
N PHE A 123 -21.70 -7.28 -6.40
CA PHE A 123 -20.83 -6.78 -5.36
C PHE A 123 -19.69 -7.76 -5.09
N ALA A 124 -18.53 -7.20 -4.79
CA ALA A 124 -17.33 -7.91 -4.38
C ALA A 124 -16.78 -7.27 -3.10
N ALA A 125 -16.03 -8.05 -2.33
CA ALA A 125 -15.40 -7.56 -1.12
C ALA A 125 -13.89 -7.82 -1.16
N LEU A 126 -13.13 -6.92 -0.57
CA LEU A 126 -11.69 -7.03 -0.38
C LEU A 126 -11.41 -6.90 1.11
N SER A 127 -10.97 -7.98 1.74
CA SER A 127 -10.67 -8.03 3.17
C SER A 127 -9.20 -7.86 3.48
N LYS A 128 -8.32 -8.05 2.49
CA LYS A 128 -6.88 -7.89 2.70
C LYS A 128 -6.16 -7.42 1.46
N VAL A 129 -5.28 -6.45 1.63
CA VAL A 129 -4.18 -6.09 0.74
C VAL A 129 -2.92 -6.02 1.58
N ALA A 130 -1.98 -6.91 1.28
CA ALA A 130 -0.69 -6.97 1.95
C ALA A 130 0.43 -6.89 0.92
N ALA A 131 1.45 -6.07 1.19
CA ALA A 131 2.63 -5.91 0.35
C ALA A 131 3.88 -6.11 1.20
N ILE A 132 4.62 -7.18 0.96
CA ILE A 132 5.77 -7.55 1.77
C ILE A 132 7.03 -6.89 1.25
N SER A 133 7.73 -6.17 2.13
CA SER A 133 9.04 -5.61 1.84
C SER A 133 10.10 -6.72 1.73
N GLY A 134 10.86 -6.67 0.64
CA GLY A 134 12.11 -7.42 0.48
C GLY A 134 13.25 -6.84 1.30
N ASP A 135 13.17 -5.55 1.59
CA ASP A 135 14.09 -4.89 2.50
C ASP A 135 13.78 -5.40 3.92
N GLY A 136 14.70 -6.21 4.46
CA GLY A 136 14.72 -6.52 5.89
C GLY A 136 14.67 -5.21 6.68
N ALA A 137 14.04 -5.20 7.85
CA ALA A 137 13.73 -4.02 8.66
C ALA A 137 14.89 -3.00 8.68
N ALA A 138 14.91 -2.11 7.70
CA ALA A 138 15.85 -1.01 7.64
C ALA A 138 15.26 -0.01 8.63
N ALA A 139 15.75 -0.08 9.86
CA ALA A 139 15.64 0.98 10.82
C ALA A 139 15.96 2.29 10.10
N SER A 140 15.05 3.25 10.22
CA SER A 140 15.31 4.63 9.83
C SER A 140 16.61 5.07 10.52
N GLU A 141 17.67 5.26 9.76
CA GLU A 141 18.83 5.99 10.26
C GLU A 141 18.37 7.42 10.57
N PRO A 142 18.62 7.94 11.78
CA PRO A 142 18.34 9.34 12.07
C PRO A 142 19.26 10.17 11.18
N VAL A 143 18.68 11.13 10.46
CA VAL A 143 19.43 12.17 9.74
C VAL A 143 20.23 12.94 10.79
N LEU A 144 21.54 12.67 10.86
CA LEU A 144 22.48 13.49 11.62
C LEU A 144 22.59 14.83 10.90
N ASP A 145 22.07 15.86 11.56
CA ASP A 145 22.22 17.26 11.17
C ASP A 145 23.68 17.68 11.39
N GLU A 146 24.53 17.45 10.39
CA GLU A 146 25.87 18.04 10.33
C GLU A 146 25.78 19.50 9.86
N SER A 147 25.23 20.39 10.69
CA SER A 147 25.56 21.81 10.61
C SER A 147 26.85 22.05 11.38
N ARG A 148 27.94 21.84 10.65
CA ARG A 148 29.25 22.48 10.82
C ARG A 148 29.05 23.99 11.00
N ASP A 149 29.58 24.55 12.08
CA ASP A 149 30.31 25.82 12.04
C ASP A 149 31.12 25.97 13.32
N SER A 150 32.40 25.59 13.21
CA SER A 150 33.46 26.01 14.10
C SER A 150 34.46 26.78 13.26
N GLU A 151 34.43 28.10 13.33
CA GLU A 151 35.60 28.94 13.08
C GLU A 151 35.88 29.78 14.33
N GLU A 152 36.89 29.29 15.04
CA GLU A 152 37.63 29.94 16.10
C GLU A 152 38.55 31.00 15.48
N SER A 153 38.48 32.24 15.95
CA SER A 153 39.64 33.15 15.87
C SER A 153 39.65 34.12 17.04
N ASN A 154 40.87 34.36 17.52
CA ASN A 154 41.25 34.76 18.86
C ASN A 154 41.71 36.24 18.87
N GLU A 155 41.26 37.00 19.88
CA GLU A 155 41.91 38.17 20.54
C GLU A 155 42.22 39.49 19.75
N PRO A 156 42.45 40.67 20.40
CA PRO A 156 42.90 40.87 21.80
C PRO A 156 42.17 41.90 22.66
N GLU A 157 42.59 41.92 23.93
CA GLU A 157 42.27 42.83 25.02
C GLU A 157 42.40 44.32 24.65
N ASP A 158 41.40 45.12 25.04
CA ASP A 158 41.57 46.57 25.20
C ASP A 158 41.28 46.96 26.65
N SER A 159 42.36 47.38 27.30
CA SER A 159 42.43 48.04 28.61
C SER A 159 41.82 49.45 28.56
N PHE A 160 40.93 49.79 29.49
CA PHE A 160 40.81 51.13 30.11
C PHE A 160 40.14 51.04 31.49
#